data_AF-A0A535ECL9-F1
#
_entry.id   AF-A0A535ECL9-F1
#
_cell.length_a   1.000
_cell.length_b   1.000
_cell.length_c   1.000
_cell.angle_alpha   90.00
_cell.angle_beta   90.00
_cell.angle_gamma   90.00
#
_symmetry.space_group_name_H-M   'P 1'
#
loop_
_entity.id
_entity.type
_entity.pdbx_description
1 polymer ?
#
loop_
_entity_poly.entity_id
_entity_poly.type
_entity_poly.pdbx_seq_one_letter_code
_entity_poly.pdbx_strand_id
1 'polypeptide(L)'
;MSPVPGQPSAATPSRTEALVRRATPYSIAGLVALYGLAAGALSLAGLSGLTAALVLLVGLVVLLAAVVTGVKRDARSVAATVERESKVVRDSVAWVRTALDHADVGMGIIDARGGWLHVNSRLGTMLGRSEADLLATSLPAVTAESLSGGITDSLAQAASSPDGGWKAETLQVRADGVAFPVSLSVTPLSDG
;
A
#
# COMPACT_ATOMS: atom_id res chain seq x y z
N MET A 1 34.56 24.60 -26.61
CA MET A 1 33.60 23.70 -27.27
C MET A 1 33.13 22.68 -26.24
N SER A 2 31.94 22.86 -25.68
CA SER A 2 31.30 21.93 -24.74
C SER A 2 30.14 21.23 -25.46
N PRO A 3 29.90 19.92 -25.27
CA PRO A 3 28.86 19.21 -25.99
C PRO A 3 27.47 19.53 -25.42
N VAL A 4 26.50 19.64 -26.33
CA VAL A 4 25.09 19.93 -26.12
C VAL A 4 24.38 18.74 -25.44
N PRO A 5 23.42 18.95 -24.51
CA PRO A 5 22.63 17.85 -23.95
C PRO A 5 21.69 17.26 -25.00
N GLY A 6 21.73 15.94 -25.17
CA GLY A 6 20.87 15.21 -26.10
C GLY A 6 19.38 15.36 -25.75
N GLN A 7 18.58 15.63 -26.77
CA GLN A 7 17.11 15.60 -26.69
C GLN A 7 16.61 14.19 -26.31
N PRO A 8 15.51 14.08 -25.56
CA PRO A 8 14.86 12.79 -25.30
C PRO A 8 14.35 12.19 -26.60
N SER A 9 14.90 11.04 -26.98
CA SER A 9 14.44 10.22 -28.09
C SER A 9 12.99 9.81 -27.83
N ALA A 10 12.07 10.35 -28.63
CA ALA A 10 10.67 9.94 -28.63
C ALA A 10 10.61 8.45 -29.00
N ALA A 11 10.29 7.61 -28.02
CA ALA A 11 10.09 6.19 -28.19
C ALA A 11 9.09 5.96 -29.34
N THR A 12 9.58 5.37 -30.43
CA THR A 12 8.73 4.97 -31.55
C THR A 12 7.85 3.83 -31.04
N PRO A 13 6.51 3.93 -31.11
CA PRO A 13 5.64 2.89 -30.59
C PRO A 13 5.93 1.58 -31.33
N SER A 14 6.09 0.51 -30.55
CA SER A 14 6.40 -0.82 -31.07
C SER A 14 5.31 -1.29 -32.04
N ARG A 15 5.69 -1.86 -33.17
CA ARG A 15 4.79 -2.35 -34.24
C ARG A 15 3.73 -3.34 -33.73
N THR A 16 3.95 -3.92 -32.55
CA THR A 16 3.06 -4.82 -31.83
C THR A 16 1.88 -4.13 -31.13
N GLU A 17 2.04 -2.90 -30.61
CA GLU A 17 0.94 -2.18 -29.96
C GLU A 17 -0.12 -1.67 -30.96
N ALA A 18 0.31 -1.27 -32.16
CA ALA A 18 -0.59 -0.80 -33.22
C ALA A 18 -1.47 -1.93 -33.79
N LEU A 19 -0.99 -3.18 -33.75
CA LEU A 19 -1.74 -4.35 -34.22
C LEU A 19 -2.82 -4.81 -33.22
N VAL A 20 -2.57 -4.69 -31.92
CA VAL A 20 -3.52 -5.14 -30.88
C VAL A 20 -4.73 -4.20 -30.76
N ARG A 21 -4.55 -2.89 -30.96
CA ARG A 21 -5.66 -1.91 -30.80
C ARG A 21 -6.69 -1.95 -31.93
N ARG A 22 -6.43 -2.65 -33.05
CA ARG A 22 -7.31 -2.69 -34.23
C ARG A 22 -8.16 -3.96 -34.34
N ALA A 23 -7.93 -4.97 -33.50
CA ALA A 23 -8.52 -6.30 -33.68
C ALA A 23 -9.77 -6.60 -32.82
N THR A 24 -10.05 -5.82 -31.78
CA THR A 24 -11.00 -6.23 -30.73
C THR A 24 -12.51 -6.05 -31.00
N PRO A 25 -13.01 -5.14 -31.86
CA PRO A 25 -14.46 -5.06 -32.10
C PRO A 25 -14.97 -5.99 -33.21
N TYR A 26 -14.09 -6.52 -34.08
CA TYR A 26 -14.51 -7.29 -35.26
C TYR A 26 -14.75 -8.79 -34.99
N SER A 27 -14.19 -9.34 -33.90
CA SER A 27 -14.31 -10.77 -33.59
C SER A 27 -15.71 -11.18 -33.14
N ILE A 28 -16.41 -10.31 -32.40
CA ILE A 28 -17.76 -10.59 -31.88
C ILE A 28 -18.79 -10.45 -33.02
N ALA A 29 -18.70 -9.39 -33.83
CA ALA A 29 -19.58 -9.19 -34.98
C ALA A 29 -19.45 -10.32 -36.01
N GLY A 30 -18.23 -10.83 -36.25
CA GLY A 30 -17.99 -11.97 -37.14
C GLY A 30 -18.63 -13.27 -36.65
N LEU A 31 -18.58 -13.54 -35.34
CA LEU A 31 -19.20 -14.73 -34.75
C LEU A 31 -20.74 -14.66 -34.78
N VAL A 32 -21.31 -13.48 -34.53
CA VAL A 32 -22.76 -13.26 -34.62
C VAL A 32 -23.24 -13.41 -36.07
N ALA A 33 -22.49 -12.89 -37.04
CA ALA A 33 -22.83 -13.04 -38.46
C ALA A 33 -22.75 -14.50 -38.94
N LEU A 34 -21.70 -15.23 -38.55
CA LEU A 34 -21.56 -16.65 -38.87
C LEU A 34 -22.67 -17.49 -38.25
N TYR A 35 -23.09 -17.15 -37.02
CA TYR A 35 -24.20 -17.80 -36.33
C TYR A 35 -25.55 -17.55 -37.02
N GLY A 36 -25.80 -16.32 -37.46
CA GLY A 36 -27.00 -15.98 -38.24
C GLY A 36 -27.09 -16.75 -39.55
N LEU A 37 -25.97 -16.93 -40.25
CA LEU A 37 -25.89 -17.72 -41.49
C LEU A 37 -26.15 -19.22 -41.25
N ALA A 38 -25.60 -19.78 -40.17
CA ALA A 38 -25.84 -21.17 -39.79
C ALA A 38 -27.31 -21.42 -39.39
N ALA A 39 -27.93 -20.48 -38.67
CA ALA A 39 -29.35 -20.55 -38.31
C ALA A 39 -30.27 -20.48 -39.54
N GLY A 40 -29.96 -19.58 -40.49
CA GLY A 40 -30.69 -19.48 -41.75
C GLY A 40 -30.58 -20.75 -42.60
N ALA A 41 -29.39 -21.33 -42.71
CA ALA A 41 -29.15 -22.57 -43.45
C ALA A 41 -29.93 -23.76 -42.86
N LEU A 42 -30.00 -23.86 -41.52
CA LEU A 42 -30.79 -24.89 -40.86
C LEU A 42 -32.30 -24.70 -41.05
N SER A 43 -32.78 -23.46 -41.15
CA SER A 43 -34.19 -23.15 -41.41
C SER A 43 -34.63 -23.53 -42.83
N LEU A 44 -33.72 -23.54 -43.80
CA LEU A 44 -33.98 -23.99 -45.18
C LEU A 44 -33.91 -25.52 -45.34
N ALA A 45 -33.31 -26.24 -44.39
CA ALA A 45 -33.04 -27.67 -44.50
C ALA A 45 -34.23 -28.59 -44.11
N GLY A 46 -35.42 -28.05 -43.81
CA GLY A 46 -36.63 -28.85 -43.55
C GLY A 46 -36.59 -29.68 -42.25
N LEU A 47 -35.68 -29.34 -41.34
CA LEU A 47 -35.52 -30.00 -40.04
C LEU A 47 -36.71 -29.67 -39.12
N SER A 48 -37.23 -30.68 -38.42
CA SER A 48 -38.29 -30.48 -37.42
C SER A 48 -37.91 -29.37 -36.43
N GLY A 49 -38.86 -28.52 -36.04
CA GLY A 49 -38.58 -27.31 -35.24
C GLY A 49 -37.76 -27.57 -33.96
N LEU A 50 -37.85 -28.79 -33.41
CA LEU A 50 -37.04 -29.27 -32.28
C LEU A 50 -35.53 -29.32 -32.58
N THR A 51 -35.13 -29.83 -33.75
CA THR A 51 -33.72 -29.93 -34.14
C THR A 51 -33.09 -28.55 -34.41
N ALA A 52 -33.84 -27.62 -35.01
CA ALA A 52 -33.39 -26.24 -35.18
C ALA A 52 -33.27 -25.50 -33.83
N ALA A 53 -34.24 -25.71 -32.93
CA ALA A 53 -34.20 -25.14 -31.58
C ALA A 53 -33.01 -25.66 -30.76
N LEU A 54 -32.67 -26.95 -30.89
CA LEU A 54 -31.54 -27.55 -30.17
C LEU A 54 -30.19 -26.95 -30.62
N VAL A 55 -30.00 -26.76 -31.93
CA VAL A 55 -28.76 -26.16 -32.46
C VAL A 55 -28.63 -24.70 -32.03
N LEU A 56 -29.74 -23.95 -32.00
CA LEU A 56 -29.75 -22.59 -31.49
C LEU A 56 -29.44 -22.52 -29.99
N LEU A 57 -29.95 -23.47 -29.20
CA LEU A 57 -29.68 -23.52 -27.77
C LEU A 57 -28.21 -23.85 -27.48
N VAL A 58 -27.62 -24.81 -28.21
CA VAL A 58 -26.20 -25.16 -28.08
C VAL A 58 -25.31 -23.97 -28.45
N GLY A 59 -25.62 -23.28 -29.56
CA GLY A 59 -24.87 -22.09 -29.96
C GLY A 59 -24.96 -20.94 -28.96
N LEU A 60 -26.14 -20.69 -28.41
CA LEU A 60 -26.33 -19.71 -27.34
C LEU A 60 -25.50 -20.06 -26.10
N VAL A 61 -25.48 -21.33 -25.68
CA VAL A 61 -24.68 -21.79 -24.54
C VAL A 61 -23.18 -21.61 -24.81
N VAL A 62 -22.70 -21.93 -26.00
CA VAL A 62 -21.28 -21.75 -26.38
C VAL A 62 -20.91 -20.27 -26.41
N LEU A 63 -21.77 -19.41 -26.96
CA LEU A 63 -21.57 -17.96 -26.97
C LEU A 63 -21.53 -17.39 -25.54
N LEU A 64 -22.46 -17.82 -24.70
CA LEU A 64 -22.54 -17.39 -23.30
C LEU A 64 -21.31 -17.87 -22.51
N ALA A 65 -20.83 -19.09 -22.75
CA ALA A 65 -19.58 -19.59 -22.19
C ALA A 65 -18.34 -18.82 -22.69
N ALA A 66 -18.30 -18.43 -23.97
CA ALA A 66 -17.23 -17.61 -24.54
C ALA A 66 -17.21 -16.20 -23.93
N VAL A 67 -18.39 -15.59 -23.74
CA VAL A 67 -18.52 -14.30 -23.04
C VAL A 67 -18.10 -14.42 -21.58
N VAL A 68 -18.55 -15.45 -20.86
CA VAL A 68 -18.16 -15.68 -19.46
C VAL A 68 -16.66 -15.93 -19.32
N THR A 69 -16.04 -16.69 -20.22
CA THR A 69 -14.58 -16.91 -20.22
C THR A 69 -13.80 -15.67 -20.63
N GLY A 70 -14.35 -14.82 -21.50
CA GLY A 70 -13.82 -13.49 -21.82
C GLY A 70 -13.89 -12.52 -20.64
N VAL A 71 -15.05 -12.43 -19.98
CA VAL A 71 -15.25 -11.61 -18.77
C VAL A 71 -14.41 -12.12 -17.60
N LYS A 72 -14.18 -13.43 -17.49
CA LYS A 72 -13.21 -14.00 -16.52
C LYS A 72 -11.76 -13.63 -16.83
N ARG A 73 -11.40 -13.35 -18.09
CA ARG A 73 -10.08 -12.80 -18.46
C ARG A 73 -9.98 -11.32 -18.09
N ASP A 74 -11.08 -10.56 -18.18
CA ASP A 74 -11.14 -9.16 -17.73
C ASP A 74 -11.22 -9.01 -16.20
N ALA A 75 -11.80 -9.98 -15.50
CA ALA A 75 -11.81 -10.05 -14.04
C ALA A 75 -10.41 -10.24 -13.44
N ARG A 76 -9.44 -10.75 -14.22
CA ARG A 76 -8.01 -10.73 -13.84
C ARG A 76 -7.38 -9.34 -14.00
N SER A 77 -7.98 -8.40 -14.73
CA SER A 77 -7.47 -7.02 -14.83
C SER A 77 -8.03 -6.10 -13.73
N VAL A 78 -9.22 -6.40 -13.20
CA VAL A 78 -9.79 -5.66 -12.07
C VAL A 78 -9.34 -6.22 -10.71
N ALA A 79 -9.10 -7.53 -10.59
CA ALA A 79 -8.44 -8.08 -9.40
C ALA A 79 -7.01 -7.56 -9.25
N ALA A 80 -6.34 -7.22 -10.35
CA ALA A 80 -5.04 -6.54 -10.33
C ALA A 80 -5.11 -5.06 -9.92
N THR A 81 -6.31 -4.46 -9.85
CA THR A 81 -6.48 -3.04 -9.46
C THR A 81 -6.91 -2.90 -8.00
N VAL A 82 -7.69 -3.85 -7.46
CA VAL A 82 -8.00 -3.88 -6.01
C VAL A 82 -6.80 -4.33 -5.17
N GLU A 83 -5.89 -5.14 -5.72
CA GLU A 83 -4.69 -5.53 -4.95
C GLU A 83 -3.60 -4.43 -4.89
N ARG A 84 -3.60 -3.48 -5.84
CA ARG A 84 -2.62 -2.38 -5.84
C ARG A 84 -2.82 -1.40 -4.69
N GLU A 85 -4.03 -1.29 -4.14
CA GLU A 85 -4.26 -0.45 -2.96
C GLU A 85 -3.75 -1.09 -1.67
N SER A 86 -3.63 -2.43 -1.56
CA SER A 86 -3.18 -3.07 -0.32
C SER A 86 -1.69 -3.42 -0.27
N LYS A 87 -0.91 -3.11 -1.30
CA LYS A 87 0.55 -3.33 -1.31
C LYS A 87 1.36 -2.04 -1.19
N VAL A 88 0.84 -0.90 -1.63
CA VAL A 88 1.51 0.41 -1.44
C VAL A 88 1.55 0.84 0.03
N VAL A 89 0.61 0.38 0.86
CA VAL A 89 0.65 0.65 2.32
C VAL A 89 1.64 -0.28 3.04
N ARG A 90 1.79 -1.53 2.61
CA ARG A 90 2.69 -2.50 3.27
C ARG A 90 4.16 -2.27 2.92
N ASP A 91 4.44 -1.95 1.66
CA ASP A 91 5.81 -1.63 1.24
C ASP A 91 6.26 -0.28 1.82
N SER A 92 5.35 0.67 2.02
CA SER A 92 5.65 1.96 2.68
C SER A 92 6.03 1.83 4.16
N VAL A 93 5.70 0.72 4.83
CA VAL A 93 6.09 0.46 6.22
C VAL A 93 7.38 -0.36 6.30
N ALA A 94 7.63 -1.25 5.33
CA ALA A 94 8.79 -2.13 5.35
C ALA A 94 10.11 -1.35 5.16
N TRP A 95 10.19 -0.42 4.21
CA TRP A 95 11.40 0.38 4.03
C TRP A 95 11.59 1.40 5.15
N VAL A 96 10.51 1.89 5.76
CA VAL A 96 10.57 2.72 6.98
C VAL A 96 11.12 1.91 8.15
N ARG A 97 10.66 0.67 8.34
CA ARG A 97 11.22 -0.26 9.34
C ARG A 97 12.69 -0.59 9.07
N THR A 98 13.08 -0.87 7.83
CA THR A 98 14.48 -1.14 7.48
C THR A 98 15.37 0.10 7.60
N ALA A 99 14.89 1.29 7.23
CA ALA A 99 15.63 2.54 7.41
C ALA A 99 15.77 2.92 8.88
N LEU A 100 14.78 2.60 9.72
CA LEU A 100 14.82 2.78 11.18
C LEU A 100 15.65 1.70 11.88
N ASP A 101 15.70 0.47 11.37
CA ASP A 101 16.58 -0.60 11.89
C ASP A 101 18.07 -0.33 11.60
N HIS A 102 18.37 0.47 10.58
CA HIS A 102 19.73 0.89 10.23
C HIS A 102 20.23 2.13 10.98
N ALA A 103 19.34 2.86 11.66
CA ALA A 103 19.71 3.94 12.54
C ALA A 103 19.56 3.43 13.99
N ASP A 104 20.52 3.68 14.87
CA ASP A 104 20.39 3.36 16.30
C ASP A 104 19.34 4.28 16.97
N VAL A 105 18.08 4.15 16.56
CA VAL A 105 16.96 5.01 16.96
C VAL A 105 16.05 4.24 17.91
N GLY A 106 16.01 4.72 19.16
CA GLY A 106 15.00 4.32 20.12
C GLY A 106 13.63 4.90 19.74
N MET A 107 12.63 4.04 19.66
CA MET A 107 11.24 4.42 19.39
C MET A 107 10.35 3.98 20.54
N GLY A 108 9.33 4.78 20.84
CA GLY A 108 8.27 4.38 21.76
C GLY A 108 7.03 5.23 21.59
N ILE A 109 5.91 4.68 22.07
CA ILE A 109 4.62 5.34 22.19
C ILE A 109 4.43 5.66 23.66
N ILE A 110 3.97 6.87 23.95
CA ILE A 110 3.72 7.36 25.30
C ILE A 110 2.25 7.77 25.46
N ASP A 111 1.73 7.68 26.69
CA ASP A 111 0.45 8.26 27.06
C ASP A 111 0.54 9.81 27.15
N ALA A 112 -0.59 10.48 27.35
CA ALA A 112 -0.65 11.94 27.45
C ALA A 112 0.17 12.52 28.63
N ARG A 113 0.56 11.69 29.60
CA ARG A 113 1.39 12.06 30.76
C ARG A 113 2.86 11.67 30.57
N GLY A 114 3.22 11.11 29.40
CA GLY A 114 4.56 10.66 29.09
C GLY A 114 4.92 9.25 29.60
N GLY A 115 3.97 8.48 30.13
CA GLY A 115 4.17 7.08 30.50
C GLY A 115 4.31 6.18 29.26
N TRP A 116 5.23 5.22 29.27
CA TRP A 116 5.48 4.38 28.09
C TRP A 116 4.35 3.35 27.88
N LEU A 117 3.74 3.36 26.69
CA LEU A 117 2.77 2.36 26.25
C LEU A 117 3.43 1.26 25.41
N HIS A 118 4.45 1.63 24.64
CA HIS A 118 5.23 0.71 23.81
C HIS A 118 6.64 1.25 23.63
N VAL A 119 7.64 0.36 23.57
CA VAL A 119 9.04 0.73 23.29
C VAL A 119 9.66 -0.32 22.38
N ASN A 120 10.58 0.08 21.51
CA ASN A 120 11.36 -0.87 20.72
C ASN A 120 12.55 -1.42 21.52
N SER A 121 13.10 -2.56 21.07
CA SER A 121 14.26 -3.20 21.70
C SER A 121 15.52 -2.32 21.67
N ARG A 122 15.64 -1.41 20.70
CA ARG A 122 16.75 -0.45 20.64
C ARG A 122 16.71 0.60 21.74
N LEU A 123 15.54 1.18 22.05
CA LEU A 123 15.39 2.10 23.17
C LEU A 123 15.83 1.42 24.49
N GLY A 124 15.41 0.17 24.71
CA GLY A 124 15.85 -0.65 25.85
C GLY A 124 17.37 -0.84 25.90
N THR A 125 17.97 -1.19 24.76
CA THR A 125 19.43 -1.36 24.64
C THR A 125 20.18 -0.05 24.93
N MET A 126 19.71 1.10 24.41
CA MET A 126 20.34 2.40 24.60
C MET A 126 20.28 2.87 26.07
N LEU A 127 19.12 2.69 26.70
CA LEU A 127 18.86 3.07 28.09
C LEU A 127 19.36 2.03 29.11
N GLY A 128 19.83 0.86 28.65
CA GLY A 128 20.29 -0.22 29.51
C GLY A 128 19.20 -0.75 30.44
N ARG A 129 17.93 -0.64 30.03
CA ARG A 129 16.74 -1.05 30.81
C ARG A 129 15.96 -2.11 30.06
N SER A 130 15.29 -3.01 30.79
CA SER A 130 14.38 -3.96 30.16
C SER A 130 13.12 -3.23 29.65
N GLU A 131 12.43 -3.83 28.68
CA GLU A 131 11.14 -3.31 28.20
C GLU A 131 10.14 -3.17 29.35
N ALA A 132 10.07 -4.16 30.25
CA ALA A 132 9.17 -4.12 31.40
C ALA A 132 9.48 -2.95 32.35
N ASP A 133 10.76 -2.66 32.59
CA ASP A 133 11.16 -1.52 33.43
C ASP A 133 10.82 -0.19 32.76
N LEU A 134 10.99 -0.11 31.44
CA LEU A 134 10.63 1.08 30.66
C LEU A 134 9.12 1.32 30.66
N LEU A 135 8.30 0.28 30.47
CA LEU A 135 6.84 0.37 30.55
C LEU A 135 6.34 0.79 31.94
N ALA A 136 7.09 0.50 33.00
CA ALA A 136 6.81 0.96 34.36
C ALA A 136 7.29 2.40 34.64
N THR A 137 7.96 3.05 33.68
CA THR A 137 8.57 4.37 33.82
C THR A 137 7.89 5.38 32.87
N SER A 138 8.37 6.62 32.85
CA SER A 138 7.94 7.67 31.93
C SER A 138 9.12 8.31 31.19
N LEU A 139 8.85 8.98 30.08
CA LEU A 139 9.83 9.72 29.30
C LEU A 139 10.54 10.82 30.14
N PRO A 140 9.85 11.63 30.97
CA PRO A 140 10.52 12.57 31.86
C PRO A 140 11.41 11.90 32.92
N ALA A 141 11.07 10.69 33.36
CA ALA A 141 11.84 9.96 34.39
C ALA A 141 13.16 9.37 33.87
N VAL A 142 13.28 9.14 32.55
CA VAL A 142 14.55 8.76 31.91
C VAL A 142 15.32 9.96 31.36
N THR A 143 14.82 11.18 31.58
CA THR A 143 15.47 12.44 31.20
C THR A 143 16.24 12.99 32.41
N ALA A 144 17.36 13.67 32.17
CA ALA A 144 18.12 14.35 33.22
C ALA A 144 17.21 15.30 34.01
N GLU A 145 17.37 15.33 35.34
CA GLU A 145 16.49 16.07 36.26
C GLU A 145 16.37 17.56 35.91
N SER A 146 17.43 18.17 35.41
CA SER A 146 17.44 19.58 34.99
C SER A 146 16.59 19.86 33.73
N LEU A 147 16.30 18.83 32.93
CA LEU A 147 15.58 18.95 31.65
C LEU A 147 14.20 18.27 31.68
N SER A 148 13.90 17.44 32.68
CA SER A 148 12.65 16.69 32.79
C SER A 148 11.40 17.60 32.86
N GLY A 149 11.51 18.76 33.52
CA GLY A 149 10.45 19.76 33.59
C GLY A 149 10.07 20.30 32.21
N GLY A 150 11.07 20.71 31.40
CA GLY A 150 10.82 21.22 30.05
C GLY A 150 10.22 20.18 29.11
N ILE A 151 10.54 18.90 29.29
CA ILE A 151 9.89 17.81 28.54
C ILE A 151 8.42 17.69 28.94
N THR A 152 8.12 17.79 30.23
CA THR A 152 6.74 17.71 30.74
C THR A 152 5.88 18.86 30.18
N ASP A 153 6.42 20.08 30.14
CA ASP A 153 5.75 21.24 29.56
C ASP A 153 5.52 21.06 28.05
N SER A 154 6.51 20.54 27.34
CA SER A 154 6.43 20.28 25.89
C SER A 154 5.39 19.19 25.57
N LEU A 155 5.28 18.16 26.42
CA LEU A 155 4.23 17.13 26.30
C LEU A 155 2.83 17.71 26.51
N ALA A 156 2.65 18.55 27.53
CA ALA A 156 1.38 19.23 27.79
C ALA A 156 0.96 20.15 26.63
N GLN A 157 1.94 20.85 26.02
CA GLN A 157 1.70 21.69 24.85
C GLN A 157 1.31 20.87 23.61
N ALA A 158 2.02 19.77 23.32
CA ALA A 158 1.66 18.88 22.20
C ALA A 158 0.28 18.23 22.38
N ALA A 159 -0.07 17.81 23.60
CA ALA A 159 -1.40 17.27 23.88
C ALA A 159 -2.51 18.29 23.62
N SER A 160 -2.21 19.59 23.73
CA SER A 160 -3.16 20.69 23.49
C SER A 160 -3.24 21.11 22.02
N SER A 161 -2.36 20.62 21.14
CA SER A 161 -2.32 20.95 19.71
C SER A 161 -2.22 19.66 18.88
N PRO A 162 -3.33 19.17 18.29
CA PRO A 162 -3.37 17.90 17.55
C PRO A 162 -2.38 17.81 16.38
N ASP A 163 -2.03 18.95 15.77
CA ASP A 163 -1.06 19.03 14.66
C ASP A 163 0.37 19.36 15.14
N GLY A 164 0.55 19.54 16.45
CA GLY A 164 1.75 20.12 17.06
C GLY A 164 2.73 19.06 17.56
N GLY A 165 3.58 18.56 16.67
CA GLY A 165 4.79 17.84 17.10
C GLY A 165 5.87 18.80 17.61
N TRP A 166 6.75 18.31 18.49
CA TRP A 166 7.92 19.05 18.95
C TRP A 166 9.19 18.23 18.83
N LYS A 167 10.31 18.93 18.74
CA LYS A 167 11.66 18.36 18.71
C LYS A 167 12.54 19.11 19.70
N ALA A 168 13.34 18.37 20.44
CA ALA A 168 14.31 18.94 21.38
C ALA A 168 15.56 18.07 21.45
N GLU A 169 16.70 18.70 21.70
CA GLU A 169 17.88 17.99 22.17
C GLU A 169 17.81 17.92 23.70
N THR A 170 18.00 16.72 24.25
CA THR A 170 17.94 16.49 25.68
C THR A 170 19.01 15.53 26.14
N LEU A 171 19.15 15.37 27.45
CA LEU A 171 20.02 14.38 28.06
C LEU A 171 19.15 13.28 28.65
N GLN A 172 19.32 12.04 28.19
CA GLN A 172 18.71 10.87 28.81
C GLN A 172 19.68 10.19 29.75
N VAL A 173 19.16 9.59 30.81
CA VAL A 173 19.92 8.91 31.86
C VAL A 173 19.69 7.42 31.75
N ARG A 174 20.77 6.67 31.52
CA ARG A 174 20.78 5.21 31.46
C ARG A 174 20.59 4.61 32.86
N ALA A 175 20.27 3.32 32.95
CA ALA A 175 20.18 2.58 34.22
C ALA A 175 21.44 2.68 35.11
N ASP A 176 22.62 2.85 34.52
CA ASP A 176 23.90 3.05 35.23
C ASP A 176 24.11 4.48 35.74
N GLY A 177 23.15 5.39 35.50
CA GLY A 177 23.21 6.80 35.89
C GLY A 177 23.98 7.69 34.91
N VAL A 178 24.56 7.16 33.83
CA VAL A 178 25.28 7.96 32.84
C VAL A 178 24.28 8.72 31.96
N ALA A 179 24.44 10.03 31.90
CA ALA A 179 23.69 10.90 31.01
C ALA A 179 24.33 10.91 29.61
N PHE A 180 23.52 10.80 28.56
CA PHE A 180 23.96 10.89 27.17
C PHE A 180 23.02 11.78 26.35
N PRO A 181 23.55 12.49 25.35
CA PRO A 181 22.75 13.37 24.51
C PRO A 181 21.87 12.57 23.55
N VAL A 182 20.62 13.00 23.40
CA VAL A 182 19.67 12.47 22.42
C VAL A 182 18.95 13.60 21.71
N SER A 183 18.66 13.39 20.43
CA SER A 183 17.68 14.19 19.70
C SER A 183 16.34 13.48 19.79
N LEU A 184 15.36 14.15 20.42
CA LEU A 184 14.03 13.62 20.66
C LEU A 184 13.01 14.35 19.78
N SER A 185 12.12 13.57 19.16
CA SER A 185 10.99 14.08 18.38
C SER A 185 9.73 13.39 18.87
N VAL A 186 8.73 14.17 19.27
CA VAL A 186 7.43 13.65 19.71
C VAL A 186 6.35 14.27 18.84
N THR A 187 5.43 13.43 18.37
CA THR A 187 4.29 13.86 17.56
C THR A 187 3.02 13.31 18.19
N PRO A 188 2.03 14.15 18.51
CA PRO A 188 0.75 13.69 19.03
C PRO A 188 0.07 12.80 17.98
N LEU A 189 -0.56 11.73 18.45
CA LEU A 189 -1.37 10.85 17.62
C LEU A 189 -2.83 11.04 18.01
N SER A 190 -3.64 11.53 17.07
CA SER A 190 -5.08 11.70 17.27
C SER A 190 -5.78 10.36 17.11
N ASP A 191 -6.54 9.94 18.12
CA ASP A 191 -7.56 8.89 17.95
C ASP A 191 -8.71 9.53 17.17
N GLY A 192 -8.84 9.15 15.88
CA GLY A 192 -9.81 9.73 14.94
C GLY A 192 -11.28 9.48 15.27
#